data_AF-J8HG96-F1
#
_entry.id   AF-J8HG96-F1
#
_cell.length_a   1.000
_cell.length_b   1.000
_cell.length_c   1.000
_cell.angle_alpha   90.00
_cell.angle_beta   90.00
_cell.angle_gamma   90.00
#
_symmetry.space_group_name_H-M   'P 1'
#
loop_
_entity.id
_entity.type
_entity.pdbx_description
1 polymer ?
#
loop_
_entity_poly.entity_id
_entity_poly.type
_entity_poly.pdbx_seq_one_letter_code
_entity_poly.pdbx_strand_id
1 'polypeptide(L)'
;MRKLFSGKRVLERETNEGSSYFVVPEEKFQKYVVLWGYLIPHGVFNQPNKWVNTYTINPLDRYVLVTEFNPEEYEYMIYEETRVARKLHKILEPYGIDINNEFEEFVKLKEIPKAAISKVKDCLLEKECMNEYPEDFPVVDGYEYIIEGQKTKLFVETETYHNDDTLYDQTGNFNHSYIVETYRKTVTNGFIYVFKTHDNEWYQYYAADASKDCWIMKEVYDDELENLPISSYELIETEKREIPEEELMPNISWKELIDPNNECDFYYSDKMFAMSFLANEGRYNVVNINGEWKRYSEMVFKGEAPFSKWYDLVFIGTAKQGATEGKQFTQEEMMQFAVYMREKREKSSLH
;
A
#
# COMPACT_ATOMS: atom_id res chain seq x y z
N MET A 1 16.74 15.36 10.21
CA MET A 1 16.33 13.96 10.20
C MET A 1 17.35 13.08 9.50
N ARG A 2 17.78 13.41 8.28
CA ARG A 2 18.83 12.68 7.52
C ARG A 2 20.00 12.09 8.32
N LYS A 3 20.70 12.88 9.15
CA LYS A 3 21.83 12.38 9.95
C LYS A 3 21.40 11.41 11.06
N LEU A 4 20.27 11.69 11.71
CA LEU A 4 19.69 10.85 12.76
C LEU A 4 19.32 9.46 12.22
N PHE A 5 18.81 9.40 10.99
CA PHE A 5 18.34 8.18 10.33
C PHE A 5 19.35 7.52 9.40
N SER A 6 20.59 8.03 9.34
CA SER A 6 21.65 7.36 8.59
C SER A 6 21.85 5.93 9.10
N GLY A 7 21.79 4.95 8.19
CA GLY A 7 21.86 3.52 8.48
C GLY A 7 20.62 2.94 9.17
N LYS A 8 19.49 3.64 9.13
CA LYS A 8 18.22 3.19 9.72
C LYS A 8 17.11 3.27 8.69
N ARG A 9 16.12 2.39 8.84
CA ARG A 9 14.84 2.47 8.13
C ARG A 9 13.81 3.16 9.02
N VAL A 10 12.91 3.90 8.40
CA VAL A 10 11.79 4.59 9.05
C VAL A 10 10.50 3.99 8.51
N LEU A 11 9.79 3.24 9.34
CA LEU A 11 8.58 2.53 8.95
C LEU A 11 7.36 3.21 9.55
N GLU A 12 6.38 3.58 8.72
CA GLU A 12 5.17 4.25 9.17
C GLU A 12 4.04 3.27 9.45
N ARG A 13 3.38 3.51 10.57
CA ARG A 13 2.06 2.98 10.91
C ARG A 13 1.07 4.14 10.91
N GLU A 14 0.17 4.13 9.94
CA GLU A 14 -0.98 5.04 9.96
C GLU A 14 -1.96 4.61 11.06
N THR A 15 -2.46 5.59 11.82
CA THR A 15 -3.51 5.37 12.82
C THR A 15 -4.56 6.47 12.69
N ASN A 16 -5.73 6.27 13.32
CA ASN A 16 -6.77 7.30 13.36
C ASN A 16 -6.33 8.59 14.06
N GLU A 17 -5.24 8.56 14.83
CA GLU A 17 -4.68 9.69 15.58
C GLU A 17 -3.44 10.30 14.89
N GLY A 18 -3.16 9.88 13.64
CA GLY A 18 -2.00 10.29 12.86
C GLY A 18 -0.95 9.18 12.72
N SER A 19 0.19 9.54 12.14
CA SER A 19 1.25 8.59 11.83
C SER A 19 2.22 8.38 12.99
N SER A 20 2.57 7.13 13.24
CA SER A 20 3.67 6.73 14.13
C SER A 20 4.76 6.05 13.33
N TYR A 21 6.00 6.52 13.48
CA TYR A 21 7.14 6.00 12.74
C TYR A 21 8.05 5.15 13.64
N PHE A 22 8.37 3.95 13.20
CA PHE A 22 9.34 3.05 13.82
C PHE A 22 10.69 3.24 13.14
N VAL A 23 11.71 3.63 13.90
CA VAL A 23 13.06 3.86 13.41
C VAL A 23 13.97 2.73 13.91
N VAL A 24 14.45 1.92 12.97
CA VAL A 24 15.17 0.66 13.24
C VAL A 24 16.46 0.60 12.40
N PRO A 25 17.60 0.16 12.95
CA PRO A 25 18.83 -0.05 12.18
C PRO A 25 18.61 -1.00 11.00
N GLU A 26 19.09 -0.61 9.83
CA GLU A 26 18.89 -1.37 8.59
C GLU A 26 19.52 -2.77 8.68
N GLU A 27 20.67 -2.88 9.34
CA GLU A 27 21.41 -4.14 9.50
C GLU A 27 20.71 -5.18 10.40
N LYS A 28 19.64 -4.79 11.08
CA LYS A 28 18.85 -5.68 11.96
C LYS A 28 17.68 -6.34 11.24
N PHE A 29 17.34 -5.89 10.04
CA PHE A 29 16.25 -6.48 9.25
C PHE A 29 16.63 -7.88 8.76
N GLN A 30 15.64 -8.76 8.74
CA GLN A 30 15.74 -10.13 8.27
C GLN A 30 14.64 -10.39 7.24
N LYS A 31 14.83 -11.42 6.40
CA LYS A 31 13.82 -11.81 5.41
C LYS A 31 12.88 -12.85 5.99
N TYR A 32 11.60 -12.64 5.79
CA TYR A 32 10.53 -13.54 6.20
C TYR A 32 9.75 -14.03 4.98
N VAL A 33 9.54 -15.33 4.90
CA VAL A 33 8.56 -15.96 4.02
C VAL A 33 7.18 -15.72 4.61
N VAL A 34 6.27 -15.21 3.80
CA VAL A 34 4.88 -14.99 4.20
C VAL A 34 4.04 -16.20 3.83
N LEU A 35 3.43 -16.80 4.85
CA LEU A 35 2.54 -17.94 4.72
C LEU A 35 1.09 -17.44 4.68
N TRP A 36 0.40 -17.69 3.57
CA TRP A 36 -0.99 -17.29 3.40
C TRP A 36 -1.75 -18.38 2.63
N GLY A 37 -3.03 -18.57 2.94
CA GLY A 37 -3.78 -19.69 2.37
C GLY A 37 -3.52 -21.02 3.07
N TYR A 38 -3.32 -22.06 2.27
CA TYR A 38 -3.19 -23.45 2.66
C TYR A 38 -1.83 -23.98 2.19
N LEU A 39 -0.98 -24.38 3.13
CA LEU A 39 0.27 -25.06 2.80
C LEU A 39 -0.01 -26.54 2.55
N ILE A 40 0.58 -27.08 1.49
CA ILE A 40 0.34 -28.44 1.00
C ILE A 40 1.58 -29.27 1.27
N PRO A 41 1.58 -30.15 2.28
CA PRO A 41 2.71 -31.03 2.49
C PRO A 41 2.93 -31.99 1.30
N HIS A 42 4.16 -32.44 1.10
CA HIS A 42 4.46 -33.36 0.01
C HIS A 42 3.61 -34.63 0.05
N GLY A 43 3.07 -35.01 -1.11
CA GLY A 43 2.34 -36.27 -1.27
C GLY A 43 0.94 -36.31 -0.67
N VAL A 44 0.42 -35.18 -0.13
CA VAL A 44 -0.94 -35.09 0.41
C VAL A 44 -1.84 -34.09 -0.35
N PHE A 45 -1.43 -33.64 -1.54
CA PHE A 45 -2.28 -32.79 -2.39
C PHE A 45 -3.69 -33.37 -2.59
N ASN A 46 -3.82 -34.68 -2.77
CA ASN A 46 -5.12 -35.33 -2.95
C ASN A 46 -5.98 -35.40 -1.68
N GLN A 47 -5.52 -34.90 -0.53
CA GLN A 47 -6.24 -34.95 0.76
C GLN A 47 -6.39 -33.53 1.34
N PRO A 48 -7.35 -32.73 0.83
CA PRO A 48 -7.51 -31.33 1.24
C PRO A 48 -7.66 -31.10 2.74
N ASN A 49 -8.27 -32.04 3.46
CA ASN A 49 -8.39 -31.97 4.92
C ASN A 49 -7.07 -32.10 5.69
N LYS A 50 -5.97 -32.42 5.02
CA LYS A 50 -4.62 -32.43 5.60
C LYS A 50 -3.80 -31.19 5.25
N TRP A 51 -4.34 -30.29 4.43
CA TRP A 51 -3.68 -29.04 4.11
C TRP A 51 -3.62 -28.15 5.36
N VAL A 52 -2.49 -27.48 5.56
CA VAL A 52 -2.28 -26.64 6.75
C VAL A 52 -2.92 -25.28 6.48
N ASN A 53 -4.04 -25.01 7.14
CA ASN A 53 -4.74 -23.74 7.04
C ASN A 53 -3.98 -22.65 7.83
N THR A 54 -3.36 -21.71 7.12
CA THR A 54 -2.63 -20.61 7.74
C THR A 54 -3.55 -19.47 8.19
N TYR A 55 -4.82 -19.45 7.76
CA TYR A 55 -5.78 -18.44 8.22
C TYR A 55 -6.17 -18.63 9.70
N THR A 56 -5.95 -19.81 10.27
CA THR A 56 -6.28 -20.10 11.68
C THR A 56 -5.12 -19.91 12.65
N ILE A 57 -3.88 -19.72 12.15
CA ILE A 57 -2.72 -19.42 13.00
C ILE A 57 -2.65 -17.92 13.31
N ASN A 58 -1.92 -17.58 14.37
CA ASN A 58 -1.67 -16.18 14.75
C ASN A 58 -1.05 -15.42 13.57
N PRO A 59 -1.50 -14.20 13.24
CA PRO A 59 -0.96 -13.42 12.13
C PRO A 59 0.58 -13.29 12.15
N LEU A 60 1.20 -13.11 13.33
CA LEU A 60 2.66 -12.98 13.44
C LEU A 60 3.42 -14.30 13.17
N ASP A 61 2.74 -15.44 13.32
CA ASP A 61 3.31 -16.77 13.06
C ASP A 61 3.24 -17.15 11.57
N ARG A 62 2.50 -16.38 10.76
CA ARG A 62 2.49 -16.50 9.30
C ARG A 62 3.80 -16.02 8.66
N TYR A 63 4.63 -15.32 9.43
CA TYR A 63 5.91 -14.80 8.96
C TYR A 63 7.05 -15.64 9.54
N VAL A 64 7.60 -16.50 8.69
CA VAL A 64 8.67 -17.43 9.06
C VAL A 64 9.99 -16.95 8.49
N LEU A 65 11.06 -16.95 9.28
CA LEU A 65 12.37 -16.56 8.79
C LEU A 65 12.77 -17.43 7.59
N VAL A 66 13.33 -16.82 6.54
CA VAL A 66 13.79 -17.55 5.35
C VAL A 66 14.80 -18.65 5.72
N THR A 67 15.62 -18.42 6.73
CA THR A 67 16.59 -19.40 7.25
C THR A 67 15.97 -20.56 8.03
N GLU A 68 14.72 -20.41 8.48
CA GLU A 68 13.98 -21.41 9.27
C GLU A 68 12.87 -22.09 8.45
N PHE A 69 12.44 -21.47 7.34
CA PHE A 69 11.46 -22.07 6.44
C PHE A 69 12.06 -23.27 5.72
N ASN A 70 11.44 -24.44 5.88
CA ASN A 70 11.87 -25.67 5.24
C ASN A 70 10.98 -25.97 4.02
N PRO A 71 11.42 -25.67 2.79
CA PRO A 71 10.62 -25.91 1.59
C PRO A 71 10.45 -27.41 1.28
N GLU A 72 11.32 -28.27 1.80
CA GLU A 72 11.21 -29.73 1.59
C GLU A 72 10.02 -30.36 2.36
N GLU A 73 9.35 -29.59 3.22
CA GLU A 73 8.13 -30.03 3.89
C GLU A 73 6.87 -29.79 3.05
N TYR A 74 6.91 -28.80 2.15
CA TYR A 74 5.74 -28.29 1.45
C TYR A 74 5.93 -28.25 -0.05
N GLU A 75 4.98 -28.83 -0.78
CA GLU A 75 4.97 -28.86 -2.23
C GLU A 75 4.40 -27.56 -2.82
N TYR A 76 3.35 -27.02 -2.21
CA TYR A 76 2.61 -25.86 -2.71
C TYR A 76 2.10 -24.98 -1.58
N MET A 77 1.80 -23.74 -1.92
CA MET A 77 0.91 -22.87 -1.14
C MET A 77 -0.28 -22.50 -2.02
N ILE A 78 -1.49 -22.76 -1.53
CA ILE A 78 -2.72 -22.48 -2.26
C ILE A 78 -3.52 -21.42 -1.52
N TYR A 79 -3.84 -20.32 -2.18
CA TYR A 79 -4.71 -19.29 -1.61
C TYR A 79 -6.11 -19.35 -2.21
N GLU A 80 -7.07 -18.81 -1.47
CA GLU A 80 -8.46 -18.76 -1.92
C GLU A 80 -8.68 -17.57 -2.86
N GLU A 81 -9.22 -17.83 -4.05
CA GLU A 81 -9.61 -16.79 -5.01
C GLU A 81 -11.11 -16.83 -5.30
N THR A 82 -11.69 -15.63 -5.48
CA THR A 82 -13.08 -15.41 -5.84
C THR A 82 -13.42 -16.01 -7.21
N ARG A 83 -13.86 -17.27 -7.23
CA ARG A 83 -14.52 -18.06 -8.31
C ARG A 83 -13.92 -19.45 -8.46
N VAL A 84 -12.80 -19.75 -7.80
CA VAL A 84 -12.15 -21.07 -7.90
C VAL A 84 -13.10 -22.19 -7.43
N ALA A 85 -13.85 -21.96 -6.36
CA ALA A 85 -14.77 -22.95 -5.78
C ALA A 85 -15.88 -23.40 -6.75
N ARG A 86 -16.39 -22.50 -7.63
CA ARG A 86 -17.37 -22.87 -8.67
C ARG A 86 -16.77 -23.81 -9.73
N LYS A 87 -15.51 -23.61 -10.10
CA LYS A 87 -14.83 -24.51 -11.04
C LYS A 87 -14.53 -25.86 -10.37
N LEU A 88 -14.03 -25.84 -9.13
CA LEU A 88 -13.77 -27.05 -8.35
C LEU A 88 -15.05 -27.88 -8.17
N HIS A 89 -16.17 -27.25 -7.86
CA HIS A 89 -17.47 -27.93 -7.75
C HIS A 89 -17.82 -28.66 -9.05
N LYS A 90 -17.72 -28.00 -10.22
CA LYS A 90 -17.99 -28.64 -11.52
C LYS A 90 -17.05 -29.81 -11.84
N ILE A 91 -15.81 -29.75 -11.37
CA ILE A 91 -14.84 -30.84 -11.55
C ILE A 91 -15.23 -32.05 -10.70
N LEU A 92 -15.79 -31.81 -9.50
CA LEU A 92 -16.09 -32.82 -8.50
C LEU A 92 -17.51 -33.40 -8.61
N GLU A 93 -18.47 -32.65 -9.16
CA GLU A 93 -19.88 -33.04 -9.35
C GLU A 93 -20.06 -34.40 -10.06
N PRO A 94 -19.33 -34.73 -11.16
CA PRO A 94 -19.43 -36.05 -11.81
C PRO A 94 -19.02 -37.23 -10.92
N TYR A 95 -18.34 -36.96 -9.81
CA TYR A 95 -17.91 -37.96 -8.83
C TYR A 95 -18.85 -38.03 -7.61
N GLY A 96 -19.99 -37.34 -7.65
CA GLY A 96 -20.98 -37.30 -6.58
C GLY A 96 -20.54 -36.47 -5.36
N ILE A 97 -19.58 -35.57 -5.55
CA ILE A 97 -19.08 -34.68 -4.50
C ILE A 97 -19.65 -33.28 -4.74
N ASP A 98 -20.42 -32.79 -3.79
CA ASP A 98 -20.99 -31.44 -3.76
C ASP A 98 -20.27 -30.62 -2.69
N ILE A 99 -19.59 -29.55 -3.12
CA ILE A 99 -18.92 -28.58 -2.22
C ILE A 99 -19.69 -27.25 -2.15
N ASN A 100 -20.93 -27.17 -2.63
CA ASN A 100 -21.79 -25.99 -2.64
C ASN A 100 -21.19 -24.71 -3.28
N ASN A 101 -20.13 -24.84 -4.11
CA ASN A 101 -19.34 -23.71 -4.61
C ASN A 101 -18.61 -22.92 -3.50
N GLU A 102 -18.33 -23.56 -2.37
CA GLU A 102 -17.59 -23.02 -1.22
C GLU A 102 -16.21 -23.69 -1.15
N PHE A 103 -15.16 -22.90 -0.97
CA PHE A 103 -13.80 -23.44 -0.88
C PHE A 103 -13.58 -24.14 0.47
N GLU A 104 -14.27 -23.66 1.51
CA GLU A 104 -14.27 -24.21 2.85
C GLU A 104 -14.81 -25.65 2.90
N GLU A 105 -15.76 -26.00 2.03
CA GLU A 105 -16.25 -27.37 1.88
C GLU A 105 -15.25 -28.24 1.09
N PHE A 106 -14.54 -27.66 0.12
CA PHE A 106 -13.48 -28.37 -0.61
C PHE A 106 -12.32 -28.78 0.31
N VAL A 107 -11.86 -27.89 1.19
CA VAL A 107 -10.76 -28.20 2.13
C VAL A 107 -11.16 -29.18 3.23
N LYS A 108 -12.45 -29.51 3.38
CA LYS A 108 -12.92 -30.57 4.29
C LYS A 108 -12.89 -31.96 3.66
N LEU A 109 -12.67 -32.07 2.35
CA LEU A 109 -12.66 -33.36 1.64
C LEU A 109 -11.55 -34.27 2.17
N LYS A 110 -11.92 -35.53 2.45
CA LYS A 110 -10.96 -36.55 2.87
C LYS A 110 -10.01 -36.94 1.74
N GLU A 111 -10.52 -37.02 0.52
CA GLU A 111 -9.75 -37.41 -0.65
C GLU A 111 -10.40 -36.87 -1.94
N ILE A 112 -9.58 -36.33 -2.84
CA ILE A 112 -9.96 -35.98 -4.21
C ILE A 112 -9.94 -37.27 -5.04
N PRO A 113 -11.01 -37.56 -5.83
CA PRO A 113 -11.03 -38.72 -6.71
C PRO A 113 -9.80 -38.75 -7.63
N LYS A 114 -9.12 -39.91 -7.74
CA LYS A 114 -7.88 -40.04 -8.52
C LYS A 114 -7.98 -39.50 -9.95
N ALA A 115 -9.13 -39.71 -10.60
CA ALA A 115 -9.39 -39.24 -11.96
C ALA A 115 -9.63 -37.71 -12.05
N ALA A 116 -9.88 -37.03 -10.93
CA ALA A 116 -10.10 -35.59 -10.83
C ALA A 116 -8.84 -34.81 -10.43
N ILE A 117 -7.83 -35.45 -9.83
CA ILE A 117 -6.63 -34.79 -9.28
C ILE A 117 -5.96 -33.85 -10.29
N SER A 118 -5.67 -34.33 -11.50
CA SER A 118 -5.04 -33.50 -12.54
C SER A 118 -5.88 -32.27 -12.85
N LYS A 119 -7.20 -32.44 -13.03
CA LYS A 119 -8.12 -31.33 -13.36
C LYS A 119 -8.21 -30.31 -12.23
N VAL A 120 -8.16 -30.76 -10.98
CA VAL A 120 -8.12 -29.86 -9.82
C VAL A 120 -6.82 -29.05 -9.82
N LYS A 121 -5.68 -29.71 -10.05
CA LYS A 121 -4.38 -29.04 -10.14
C LYS A 121 -4.33 -28.02 -11.28
N ASP A 122 -4.78 -28.41 -12.48
CA ASP A 122 -4.87 -27.53 -13.65
C ASP A 122 -5.78 -26.32 -13.36
N CYS A 123 -6.91 -26.54 -12.67
CA CYS A 123 -7.82 -25.46 -12.27
C CYS A 123 -7.16 -24.45 -11.33
N LEU A 124 -6.34 -24.90 -10.37
CA LEU A 124 -5.67 -24.04 -9.42
C LEU A 124 -4.55 -23.24 -10.10
N LEU A 125 -3.78 -23.87 -10.98
CA LEU A 125 -2.76 -23.23 -11.82
C LEU A 125 -3.35 -22.18 -12.77
N GLU A 126 -4.41 -22.51 -13.52
CA GLU A 126 -5.10 -21.58 -14.43
C GLU A 126 -5.68 -20.35 -13.72
N LYS A 127 -5.91 -20.47 -12.40
CA LYS A 127 -6.44 -19.40 -11.56
C LYS A 127 -5.36 -18.69 -10.77
N GLU A 128 -4.10 -19.01 -11.03
CA GLU A 128 -2.93 -18.43 -10.36
C GLU A 128 -2.99 -18.63 -8.85
N CYS A 129 -3.80 -19.59 -8.35
CA CYS A 129 -4.04 -19.80 -6.92
C CYS A 129 -3.02 -20.72 -6.26
N MET A 130 -2.02 -21.21 -6.99
CA MET A 130 -1.07 -22.22 -6.54
C MET A 130 0.35 -21.70 -6.76
N ASN A 131 1.03 -21.47 -5.66
CA ASN A 131 2.37 -20.90 -5.60
C ASN A 131 3.39 -22.01 -5.33
N GLU A 132 4.51 -21.96 -6.04
CA GLU A 132 5.69 -22.79 -5.82
C GLU A 132 6.78 -21.97 -5.12
N TYR A 133 7.49 -22.58 -4.16
CA TYR A 133 8.61 -21.93 -3.49
C TYR A 133 9.92 -22.20 -4.25
N PRO A 134 10.87 -21.24 -4.31
CA PRO A 134 10.82 -19.87 -3.77
C PRO A 134 10.14 -18.83 -4.65
N GLU A 135 9.87 -19.15 -5.92
CA GLU A 135 9.56 -18.15 -6.94
C GLU A 135 8.28 -17.36 -6.68
N ASP A 136 7.25 -18.02 -6.14
CA ASP A 136 5.91 -17.45 -6.00
C ASP A 136 5.55 -17.13 -4.53
N PHE A 137 6.42 -17.47 -3.57
CA PHE A 137 6.17 -17.18 -2.16
C PHE A 137 6.52 -15.72 -1.86
N PRO A 138 5.62 -14.93 -1.25
CA PRO A 138 5.96 -13.57 -0.87
C PRO A 138 7.07 -13.58 0.19
N VAL A 139 8.09 -12.75 -0.02
CA VAL A 139 9.18 -12.54 0.93
C VAL A 139 9.24 -11.06 1.27
N VAL A 140 9.16 -10.75 2.56
CA VAL A 140 9.19 -9.38 3.08
C VAL A 140 10.38 -9.19 4.00
N ASP A 141 10.86 -7.95 4.08
CA ASP A 141 11.79 -7.57 5.14
C ASP A 141 11.01 -7.36 6.44
N GLY A 142 11.57 -7.80 7.55
CA GLY A 142 10.99 -7.60 8.86
C GLY A 142 12.02 -7.46 9.97
N TYR A 143 11.56 -6.98 11.11
CA TYR A 143 12.35 -6.81 12.31
C TYR A 143 11.58 -7.31 13.53
N GLU A 144 12.26 -8.05 14.39
CA GLU A 144 11.68 -8.64 15.59
C GLU A 144 12.23 -7.96 16.84
N TYR A 145 11.35 -7.60 17.76
CA TYR A 145 11.70 -6.82 18.94
C TYR A 145 10.75 -7.09 20.11
N ILE A 146 11.06 -6.51 21.26
CA ILE A 146 10.30 -6.76 22.50
C ILE A 146 9.78 -5.43 23.03
N ILE A 147 8.47 -5.18 22.91
CA ILE A 147 7.80 -4.08 23.62
C ILE A 147 7.21 -4.64 24.91
N GLU A 148 7.55 -4.04 26.06
CA GLU A 148 6.93 -4.38 27.36
C GLU A 148 6.95 -5.88 27.71
N GLY A 149 7.99 -6.59 27.27
CA GLY A 149 8.13 -8.04 27.48
C GLY A 149 7.35 -8.91 26.51
N GLN A 150 6.60 -8.31 25.57
CA GLN A 150 5.94 -9.01 24.48
C GLN A 150 6.77 -8.94 23.21
N LYS A 151 6.95 -10.12 22.60
CA LYS A 151 7.64 -10.26 21.32
C LYS A 151 6.71 -9.77 20.19
N THR A 152 7.20 -8.83 19.40
CA THR A 152 6.48 -8.24 18.27
C THR A 152 7.36 -8.28 17.02
N LYS A 153 6.73 -8.28 15.85
CA LYS A 153 7.42 -8.16 14.57
C LYS A 153 6.90 -6.95 13.81
N LEU A 154 7.78 -6.27 13.10
CA LEU A 154 7.47 -5.23 12.13
C LEU A 154 7.77 -5.80 10.76
N PHE A 155 6.90 -5.58 9.79
CA PHE A 155 7.12 -6.00 8.40
C PHE A 155 7.02 -4.79 7.49
N VAL A 156 7.85 -4.77 6.46
CA VAL A 156 7.80 -3.70 5.47
C VAL A 156 6.85 -4.11 4.36
N GLU A 157 5.94 -3.22 4.01
CA GLU A 157 5.05 -3.38 2.87
C GLU A 157 5.85 -3.44 1.56
N THR A 158 5.42 -4.30 0.64
CA THR A 158 6.00 -4.40 -0.69
C THR A 158 4.92 -4.25 -1.75
N GLU A 159 5.29 -3.87 -2.98
CA GLU A 159 4.33 -3.81 -4.10
C GLU A 159 3.61 -5.15 -4.34
N THR A 160 4.28 -6.26 -4.01
CA THR A 160 3.78 -7.62 -4.18
C THR A 160 3.00 -8.15 -2.97
N TYR A 161 3.06 -7.48 -1.82
CA TYR A 161 2.39 -7.93 -0.59
C TYR A 161 2.09 -6.76 0.36
N HIS A 162 0.80 -6.57 0.64
CA HIS A 162 0.29 -5.60 1.61
C HIS A 162 -0.73 -6.29 2.52
N ASN A 163 -0.67 -6.02 3.82
CA ASN A 163 -1.69 -6.46 4.78
C ASN A 163 -1.78 -5.50 5.98
N ASP A 164 -2.74 -5.71 6.88
CA ASP A 164 -2.95 -4.85 8.06
C ASP A 164 -1.75 -4.84 9.05
N ASP A 165 -0.79 -5.76 8.89
CA ASP A 165 0.38 -5.90 9.74
C ASP A 165 1.67 -5.30 9.13
N THR A 166 1.64 -4.89 7.85
CA THR A 166 2.78 -4.28 7.16
C THR A 166 2.85 -2.78 7.38
N LEU A 167 4.05 -2.22 7.24
CA LEU A 167 4.35 -0.80 7.45
C LEU A 167 4.97 -0.19 6.20
N TYR A 168 4.62 1.06 5.91
CA TYR A 168 5.16 1.80 4.78
C TYR A 168 6.60 2.23 5.02
N ASP A 169 7.49 1.99 4.06
CA ASP A 169 8.86 2.49 4.16
C ASP A 169 8.91 3.99 3.81
N GLN A 170 9.06 4.81 4.85
CA GLN A 170 9.15 6.26 4.75
C GLN A 170 10.59 6.78 4.87
N THR A 171 11.59 5.91 4.79
CA THR A 171 13.01 6.29 4.93
C THR A 171 13.40 7.40 3.95
N GLY A 172 12.88 7.32 2.72
CA GLY A 172 13.09 8.31 1.66
C GLY A 172 12.60 9.71 2.04
N ASN A 173 11.44 9.80 2.70
CA ASN A 173 10.76 11.07 2.94
C ASN A 173 11.50 11.96 3.95
N PHE A 174 12.21 11.35 4.91
CA PHE A 174 12.99 12.09 5.92
C PHE A 174 14.40 12.47 5.47
N ASN A 175 14.78 12.18 4.22
CA ASN A 175 16.11 12.50 3.70
C ASN A 175 16.32 14.01 3.49
N HIS A 176 15.25 14.77 3.25
CA HIS A 176 15.31 16.21 3.00
C HIS A 176 15.05 17.05 4.25
N SER A 177 14.55 16.46 5.34
CA SER A 177 14.29 17.19 6.58
C SER A 177 15.55 17.34 7.44
N TYR A 178 15.85 18.55 7.91
CA TYR A 178 16.97 18.85 8.82
C TYR A 178 16.48 19.25 10.20
N ILE A 179 17.17 18.78 11.25
CA ILE A 179 16.85 19.17 12.64
C ILE A 179 17.53 20.52 12.90
N VAL A 180 16.77 21.52 13.32
CA VAL A 180 17.27 22.86 13.67
C VAL A 180 17.30 23.10 15.18
N GLU A 181 16.42 22.44 15.93
CA GLU A 181 16.42 22.46 17.39
C GLU A 181 16.19 21.06 17.95
N THR A 182 16.86 20.77 19.07
CA THR A 182 16.70 19.51 19.80
C THR A 182 16.48 19.80 21.27
N TYR A 183 15.41 19.22 21.80
CA TYR A 183 15.04 19.29 23.21
C TYR A 183 15.13 17.89 23.79
N ARG A 184 15.56 17.77 25.04
CA ARG A 184 15.73 16.48 25.73
C ARG A 184 15.10 16.52 27.11
N LYS A 185 14.38 15.46 27.46
CA LYS A 185 13.86 15.22 28.81
C LYS A 185 14.31 13.87 29.33
N THR A 186 14.82 13.86 30.56
CA THR A 186 15.18 12.62 31.25
C THR A 186 13.92 11.98 31.83
N VAL A 187 13.75 10.69 31.60
CA VAL A 187 12.68 9.87 32.17
C VAL A 187 13.27 8.63 32.83
N THR A 188 12.49 7.92 33.65
CA THR A 188 12.95 6.76 34.43
C THR A 188 13.70 5.72 33.59
N ASN A 189 13.29 5.52 32.33
CA ASN A 189 13.83 4.50 31.43
C ASN A 189 14.70 5.06 30.30
N GLY A 190 15.17 6.31 30.39
CA GLY A 190 16.07 6.91 29.39
C GLY A 190 15.74 8.36 29.07
N PHE A 191 15.61 8.66 27.78
CA PHE A 191 15.39 10.00 27.28
C PHE A 191 14.22 10.05 26.30
N ILE A 192 13.46 11.13 26.37
CA ILE A 192 12.54 11.57 25.32
C ILE A 192 13.19 12.79 24.66
N TYR A 193 13.31 12.75 23.35
CA TYR A 193 13.74 13.88 22.54
C TYR A 193 12.54 14.53 21.86
N VAL A 194 12.63 15.84 21.64
CA VAL A 194 11.74 16.57 20.75
C VAL A 194 12.62 17.29 19.74
N PHE A 195 12.34 17.09 18.47
CA PHE A 195 13.05 17.73 17.37
C PHE A 195 12.13 18.74 16.69
N LYS A 196 12.71 19.88 16.32
CA LYS A 196 12.10 20.81 15.37
C LYS A 196 12.85 20.74 14.06
N THR A 197 12.14 20.63 12.95
CA THR A 197 12.74 20.66 11.61
C THR A 197 12.78 22.06 11.03
N HIS A 198 13.52 22.23 9.94
CA HIS A 198 13.56 23.48 9.19
C HIS A 198 12.24 23.86 8.52
N ASP A 199 11.36 22.88 8.29
CA ASP A 199 10.02 23.05 7.75
C ASP A 199 9.01 23.42 8.84
N ASN A 200 9.51 23.67 10.07
CA ASN A 200 8.73 23.93 11.27
C ASN A 200 7.85 22.75 11.73
N GLU A 201 8.19 21.53 11.33
CA GLU A 201 7.56 20.31 11.83
C GLU A 201 8.19 19.92 13.17
N TRP A 202 7.40 19.29 14.03
CA TRP A 202 7.83 18.86 15.36
C TRP A 202 7.67 17.35 15.51
N TYR A 203 8.67 16.71 16.11
CA TYR A 203 8.66 15.27 16.33
C TYR A 203 9.08 14.92 17.74
N GLN A 204 8.31 14.08 18.42
CA GLN A 204 8.76 13.37 19.61
C GLN A 204 9.52 12.11 19.21
N TYR A 205 10.60 11.80 19.91
CA TYR A 205 11.45 10.65 19.60
C TYR A 205 11.94 9.95 20.88
N TYR A 206 11.61 8.68 21.03
CA TYR A 206 11.90 7.91 22.25
C TYR A 206 12.10 6.43 21.94
N ALA A 207 12.85 5.72 22.80
CA ALA A 207 13.07 4.29 22.63
C ALA A 207 11.78 3.52 22.90
N ALA A 208 11.42 2.59 22.00
CA ALA A 208 10.27 1.70 22.16
C ALA A 208 10.52 0.63 23.22
N ASP A 209 11.78 0.28 23.43
CA ASP A 209 12.20 -0.77 24.35
C ASP A 209 13.55 -0.46 25.01
N ALA A 210 14.02 -1.39 25.85
CA ALA A 210 15.31 -1.28 26.51
C ALA A 210 16.50 -1.59 25.58
N SER A 211 16.28 -2.25 24.44
CA SER A 211 17.35 -2.59 23.50
C SER A 211 17.91 -1.34 22.82
N LYS A 212 17.08 -0.30 22.69
CA LYS A 212 17.37 0.93 21.94
C LYS A 212 17.65 0.68 20.45
N ASP A 213 17.33 -0.52 19.96
CA ASP A 213 17.35 -0.84 18.54
C ASP A 213 16.03 -0.44 17.86
N CYS A 214 14.94 -0.26 18.61
CA CYS A 214 13.69 0.29 18.09
C CYS A 214 13.37 1.62 18.75
N TRP A 215 13.20 2.66 17.93
CA TRP A 215 12.75 3.97 18.40
C TRP A 215 11.41 4.31 17.76
N ILE A 216 10.56 5.00 18.51
CA ILE A 216 9.32 5.56 18.01
C ILE A 216 9.53 7.05 17.80
N MET A 217 9.15 7.51 16.61
CA MET A 217 9.01 8.91 16.29
C MET A 217 7.52 9.21 16.03
N LYS A 218 6.98 10.20 16.73
CA LYS A 218 5.61 10.68 16.53
C LYS A 218 5.66 12.14 16.09
N GLU A 219 4.93 12.48 15.05
CA GLU A 219 4.68 13.88 14.69
C GLU A 219 3.88 14.57 15.81
N VAL A 220 4.20 15.83 16.08
CA VAL A 220 3.48 16.69 17.02
C VAL A 220 2.87 17.82 16.22
N TYR A 221 1.55 17.79 16.08
CA TYR A 221 0.81 18.82 15.36
C TYR A 221 0.71 20.11 16.19
N ASP A 222 0.39 21.22 15.53
CA ASP A 222 0.36 22.56 16.15
C ASP A 222 -0.58 22.63 17.37
N ASP A 223 -1.72 21.93 17.34
CA ASP A 223 -2.68 21.85 18.45
C ASP A 223 -2.19 20.99 19.63
N GLU A 224 -1.39 19.95 19.35
CA GLU A 224 -0.69 19.17 20.37
C GLU A 224 0.48 19.96 20.98
N LEU A 225 1.14 20.80 20.18
CA LEU A 225 2.33 21.57 20.59
C LEU A 225 2.01 22.56 21.71
N GLU A 226 0.84 23.20 21.68
CA GLU A 226 0.38 24.10 22.76
C GLU A 226 0.33 23.40 24.12
N ASN A 227 0.03 22.10 24.10
CA ASN A 227 -0.09 21.25 25.30
C ASN A 227 1.22 20.54 25.65
N LEU A 228 2.22 20.57 24.76
CA LEU A 228 3.51 19.94 24.99
C LEU A 228 4.35 20.83 25.93
N PRO A 229 4.72 20.38 27.15
CA PRO A 229 5.44 21.21 28.10
C PRO A 229 6.92 21.30 27.72
N ILE A 230 7.24 21.98 26.61
CA ILE A 230 8.61 22.21 26.10
C ILE A 230 9.50 22.82 27.18
N SER A 231 8.95 23.65 28.07
CA SER A 231 9.65 24.21 29.23
C SER A 231 10.18 23.17 30.22
N SER A 232 9.67 21.94 30.19
CA SER A 232 10.17 20.80 30.97
C SER A 232 11.32 20.04 30.30
N TYR A 233 11.70 20.44 29.08
CA TYR A 233 12.82 19.89 28.33
C TYR A 233 14.02 20.82 28.39
N GLU A 234 15.21 20.23 28.35
CA GLU A 234 16.47 20.93 28.19
C GLU A 234 16.75 21.11 26.69
N LEU A 235 16.97 22.35 26.24
CA LEU A 235 17.47 22.62 24.89
C LEU A 235 18.94 22.18 24.83
N ILE A 236 19.25 21.26 23.92
CA ILE A 236 20.62 20.77 23.73
C ILE A 236 21.22 21.31 22.43
N GLU A 237 22.54 21.48 22.42
CA GLU A 237 23.26 22.00 21.26
C GLU A 237 23.03 21.10 20.05
N THR A 238 22.40 21.67 19.02
CA THR A 238 22.20 21.03 17.72
C THR A 238 23.28 21.54 16.78
N GLU A 239 23.94 20.63 16.07
CA GLU A 239 24.96 20.99 15.08
C GLU A 239 24.37 21.93 14.04
N LYS A 240 24.88 23.16 13.98
CA LYS A 240 24.44 24.14 12.99
C LYS A 240 24.85 23.68 11.60
N ARG A 241 23.93 23.75 10.64
CA ARG A 241 24.18 23.38 9.26
C ARG A 241 23.55 24.41 8.32
N GLU A 242 24.26 24.72 7.24
CA GLU A 242 23.67 25.44 6.11
C GLU A 242 22.76 24.47 5.35
N ILE A 243 21.48 24.82 5.28
CA ILE A 243 20.49 24.08 4.51
C ILE A 243 20.56 24.61 3.07
N PRO A 244 20.66 23.74 2.05
CA PRO A 244 20.64 24.18 0.65
C PRO A 244 19.41 25.03 0.34
N GLU A 245 19.58 26.10 -0.44
CA GLU A 245 18.48 27.01 -0.80
C GLU A 245 17.33 26.29 -1.51
N GLU A 246 17.66 25.28 -2.32
CA GLU A 246 16.70 24.40 -3.01
C GLU A 246 15.84 23.55 -2.05
N GLU A 247 16.33 23.29 -0.83
CA GLU A 247 15.62 22.51 0.20
C GLU A 247 14.92 23.41 1.23
N LEU A 248 15.23 24.71 1.29
CA LEU A 248 14.54 25.67 2.17
C LEU A 248 13.10 25.96 1.73
N MET A 249 12.81 25.86 0.44
CA MET A 249 11.47 25.89 -0.13
C MET A 249 11.49 25.13 -1.47
N PRO A 250 10.55 24.22 -1.75
CA PRO A 250 10.38 23.76 -3.12
C PRO A 250 10.08 24.99 -3.97
N ASN A 251 10.87 25.23 -5.00
CA ASN A 251 10.74 26.38 -5.89
C ASN A 251 9.53 26.19 -6.83
N ILE A 252 8.36 25.93 -6.25
CA ILE A 252 7.08 25.88 -6.93
C ILE A 252 6.73 27.33 -7.19
N SER A 253 6.92 27.76 -8.43
CA SER A 253 6.36 29.02 -8.90
C SER A 253 4.84 28.85 -8.97
N TRP A 254 4.16 28.98 -7.82
CA TRP A 254 2.70 28.86 -7.73
C TRP A 254 2.00 29.78 -8.71
N LYS A 255 2.60 30.96 -8.96
CA LYS A 255 2.13 31.91 -9.96
C LYS A 255 2.17 31.33 -11.37
N GLU A 256 3.23 30.62 -11.73
CA GLU A 256 3.30 29.91 -12.99
C GLU A 256 2.33 28.73 -12.98
N LEU A 257 2.25 27.94 -11.91
CA LEU A 257 1.42 26.73 -11.86
C LEU A 257 -0.10 27.00 -11.99
N ILE A 258 -0.56 28.17 -11.53
CA ILE A 258 -1.97 28.57 -11.62
C ILE A 258 -2.24 29.65 -12.68
N ASP A 259 -1.27 29.99 -13.54
CA ASP A 259 -1.47 31.00 -14.58
C ASP A 259 -2.55 30.52 -15.58
N PRO A 260 -3.71 31.20 -15.66
CA PRO A 260 -4.78 30.81 -16.58
C PRO A 260 -4.34 30.89 -18.06
N ASN A 261 -3.21 31.53 -18.38
CA ASN A 261 -2.68 31.64 -19.74
C ASN A 261 -1.79 30.49 -20.17
N ASN A 262 -1.42 29.58 -19.27
CA ASN A 262 -0.62 28.41 -19.64
C ASN A 262 -1.34 27.57 -20.67
N GLU A 263 -0.60 27.16 -21.69
CA GLU A 263 -1.09 26.16 -22.63
C GLU A 263 -0.95 24.77 -21.99
N CYS A 264 -2.05 24.03 -21.95
CA CYS A 264 -2.11 22.68 -21.44
C CYS A 264 -2.63 21.73 -22.51
N ASP A 265 -2.11 20.51 -22.50
CA ASP A 265 -2.62 19.40 -23.29
C ASP A 265 -3.64 18.64 -22.45
N PHE A 266 -4.82 18.39 -23.03
CA PHE A 266 -5.95 17.75 -22.35
C PHE A 266 -6.18 16.35 -22.90
N TYR A 267 -6.47 15.43 -21.99
CA TYR A 267 -6.71 14.03 -22.29
C TYR A 267 -8.03 13.55 -21.68
N TYR A 268 -8.63 12.53 -22.29
CA TYR A 268 -9.87 11.91 -21.82
C TYR A 268 -9.74 10.38 -21.80
N SER A 269 -10.13 9.77 -20.69
CA SER A 269 -10.36 8.32 -20.54
C SER A 269 -11.71 8.15 -19.86
N ASP A 270 -12.54 7.23 -20.35
CA ASP A 270 -13.84 6.97 -19.74
C ASP A 270 -13.71 6.38 -18.34
N LYS A 271 -12.71 5.51 -18.14
CA LYS A 271 -12.44 4.89 -16.84
C LYS A 271 -11.97 5.92 -15.82
N MET A 272 -11.01 6.75 -16.20
CA MET A 272 -10.47 7.79 -15.34
C MET A 272 -11.53 8.84 -15.02
N PHE A 273 -12.31 9.25 -16.02
CA PHE A 273 -13.41 10.19 -15.84
C PHE A 273 -14.49 9.64 -14.89
N ALA A 274 -14.87 8.37 -15.05
CA ALA A 274 -15.83 7.69 -14.16
C ALA A 274 -15.36 7.69 -12.70
N MET A 275 -14.12 7.28 -12.47
CA MET A 275 -13.53 7.26 -11.12
C MET A 275 -13.51 8.66 -10.49
N SER A 276 -13.16 9.67 -11.28
CA SER A 276 -13.05 11.05 -10.81
C SER A 276 -14.39 11.62 -10.31
N PHE A 277 -15.47 11.54 -11.09
CA PHE A 277 -16.74 12.11 -10.64
C PHE A 277 -17.41 11.26 -9.54
N LEU A 278 -17.17 9.95 -9.50
CA LEU A 278 -17.68 9.09 -8.42
C LEU A 278 -17.02 9.43 -7.08
N ALA A 279 -15.72 9.73 -7.08
CA ALA A 279 -14.99 10.16 -5.89
C ALA A 279 -15.36 11.59 -5.44
N ASN A 280 -15.84 12.43 -6.37
CA ASN A 280 -16.09 13.86 -6.14
C ASN A 280 -17.58 14.24 -6.19
N GLU A 281 -18.49 13.34 -5.78
CA GLU A 281 -19.94 13.62 -5.68
C GLU A 281 -20.55 14.20 -6.99
N GLY A 282 -20.13 13.67 -8.13
CA GLY A 282 -20.59 14.07 -9.45
C GLY A 282 -19.89 15.30 -10.02
N ARG A 283 -18.91 15.90 -9.33
CA ARG A 283 -18.13 17.03 -9.87
C ARG A 283 -17.14 16.55 -10.93
N TYR A 284 -17.04 17.29 -12.03
CA TYR A 284 -16.11 17.02 -13.12
C TYR A 284 -15.69 18.33 -13.79
N ASN A 285 -14.60 18.29 -14.56
CA ASN A 285 -14.13 19.47 -15.29
C ASN A 285 -14.36 19.32 -16.80
N VAL A 286 -14.61 20.46 -17.45
CA VAL A 286 -14.63 20.59 -18.91
C VAL A 286 -13.64 21.64 -19.34
N VAL A 287 -13.25 21.58 -20.61
CA VAL A 287 -12.35 22.54 -21.26
C VAL A 287 -12.96 23.01 -22.57
N ASN A 288 -12.84 24.31 -22.86
CA ASN A 288 -13.23 24.85 -24.16
C ASN A 288 -12.05 24.73 -25.13
N ILE A 289 -12.16 23.81 -26.09
CA ILE A 289 -11.18 23.59 -27.15
C ILE A 289 -11.83 24.03 -28.47
N ASN A 290 -11.29 25.09 -29.08
CA ASN A 290 -11.76 25.63 -30.36
C ASN A 290 -13.27 25.97 -30.38
N GLY A 291 -13.83 26.43 -29.26
CA GLY A 291 -15.25 26.79 -29.13
C GLY A 291 -16.15 25.64 -28.69
N GLU A 292 -15.63 24.42 -28.54
CA GLU A 292 -16.37 23.24 -28.09
C GLU A 292 -16.01 22.86 -26.65
N TRP A 293 -17.02 22.70 -25.79
CA TRP A 293 -16.83 22.22 -24.42
C TRP A 293 -16.66 20.70 -24.41
N LYS A 294 -15.47 20.24 -24.02
CA LYS A 294 -15.13 18.82 -23.94
C LYS A 294 -14.83 18.43 -22.50
N ARG A 295 -15.21 17.20 -22.13
CA ARG A 295 -14.82 16.59 -20.86
C ARG A 295 -13.36 16.17 -20.97
N TYR A 296 -12.60 16.36 -19.89
CA TYR A 296 -11.24 15.86 -19.79
C TYR A 296 -11.08 15.09 -18.46
N SER A 297 -10.18 14.12 -18.44
CA SER A 297 -9.80 13.38 -17.25
C SER A 297 -8.42 13.77 -16.74
N GLU A 298 -7.56 14.31 -17.62
CA GLU A 298 -6.21 14.73 -17.28
C GLU A 298 -5.81 16.00 -18.03
N MET A 299 -5.05 16.86 -17.36
CA MET A 299 -4.47 18.10 -17.88
C MET A 299 -2.99 18.10 -17.52
N VAL A 300 -2.12 18.32 -18.51
CA VAL A 300 -0.67 18.47 -18.32
C VAL A 300 -0.18 19.72 -19.02
N PHE A 301 0.95 20.29 -18.60
CA PHE A 301 1.51 21.43 -19.34
C PHE A 301 1.91 20.99 -20.74
N LYS A 302 1.72 21.88 -21.71
CA LYS A 302 1.99 21.56 -23.12
C LYS A 302 3.40 21.04 -23.32
N GLY A 303 3.52 19.87 -23.93
CA GLY A 303 4.80 19.19 -24.17
C GLY A 303 5.24 18.22 -23.06
N GLU A 304 4.53 18.16 -21.94
CA GLU A 304 4.71 17.10 -20.94
C GLU A 304 3.96 15.83 -21.33
N ALA A 305 4.42 14.68 -20.83
CA ALA A 305 3.71 13.42 -21.00
C ALA A 305 2.59 13.31 -19.95
N PRO A 306 1.46 12.65 -20.28
CA PRO A 306 0.46 12.32 -19.27
C PRO A 306 1.08 11.46 -18.17
N PHE A 307 0.73 11.77 -16.92
CA PHE A 307 1.09 11.00 -15.74
C PHE A 307 0.38 9.64 -15.74
N SER A 308 -0.88 9.59 -16.22
CA SER A 308 -1.66 8.36 -16.20
C SER A 308 -1.36 7.45 -17.38
N LYS A 309 -1.28 6.14 -17.12
CA LYS A 309 -1.02 5.10 -18.14
C LYS A 309 -2.26 4.28 -18.48
N TRP A 310 -3.42 4.93 -18.65
CA TRP A 310 -4.64 4.25 -19.05
C TRP A 310 -4.63 3.95 -20.56
N TYR A 311 -4.96 2.72 -20.94
CA TYR A 311 -4.96 2.30 -22.34
C TYR A 311 -6.01 3.03 -23.20
N ASP A 312 -7.04 3.61 -22.59
CA ASP A 312 -8.11 4.37 -23.25
C ASP A 312 -7.92 5.89 -23.14
N LEU A 313 -6.78 6.36 -22.63
CA LEU A 313 -6.45 7.77 -22.54
C LEU A 313 -6.16 8.33 -23.94
N VAL A 314 -6.99 9.28 -24.38
CA VAL A 314 -6.85 9.91 -25.69
C VAL A 314 -6.63 11.42 -25.56
N PHE A 315 -5.72 11.94 -26.36
CA PHE A 315 -5.53 13.39 -26.50
C PHE A 315 -6.76 14.02 -27.16
N ILE A 316 -7.35 15.03 -26.54
CA ILE A 316 -8.57 15.69 -27.02
C ILE A 316 -8.34 17.13 -27.51
N GLY A 317 -7.16 17.69 -27.23
CA GLY A 317 -6.70 18.98 -27.75
C GLY A 317 -5.91 19.81 -26.74
N THR A 318 -5.41 20.94 -27.21
CA THR A 318 -4.66 21.91 -26.41
C THR A 318 -5.53 23.15 -26.19
N ALA A 319 -5.53 23.68 -24.97
CA ALA A 319 -6.19 24.94 -24.64
C ALA A 319 -5.47 25.65 -23.49
N LYS A 320 -5.90 26.87 -23.18
CA LYS A 320 -5.42 27.57 -21.99
C LYS A 320 -6.01 26.95 -20.71
N GLN A 321 -5.25 26.92 -19.62
CA GLN A 321 -5.74 26.46 -18.32
C GLN A 321 -7.01 27.20 -17.87
N GLY A 322 -7.10 28.51 -18.13
CA GLY A 322 -8.27 29.34 -17.85
C GLY A 322 -9.48 29.08 -18.75
N ALA A 323 -9.38 28.21 -19.76
CA ALA A 323 -10.50 27.75 -20.57
C ALA A 323 -11.23 26.56 -19.94
N THR A 324 -10.93 26.22 -18.69
CA THR A 324 -11.56 25.13 -17.95
C THR A 324 -12.72 25.64 -17.08
N GLU A 325 -13.71 24.77 -16.87
CA GLU A 325 -14.87 25.04 -16.03
C GLU A 325 -15.24 23.78 -15.24
N GLY A 326 -15.52 23.94 -13.94
CA GLY A 326 -16.07 22.88 -13.11
C GLY A 326 -17.58 22.75 -13.32
N LYS A 327 -18.06 21.52 -13.49
CA LYS A 327 -19.47 21.15 -13.63
C LYS A 327 -19.83 20.06 -12.63
N GLN A 328 -21.12 19.85 -12.43
CA GLN A 328 -21.63 18.80 -11.56
C GLN A 328 -22.74 18.04 -12.28
N PHE A 329 -22.67 16.71 -12.23
CA PHE A 329 -23.74 15.86 -12.72
C PHE A 329 -24.94 15.86 -11.77
N THR A 330 -26.14 15.75 -12.35
CA THR A 330 -27.30 15.29 -11.59
C THR A 330 -27.24 13.78 -11.34
N GLN A 331 -28.07 13.28 -10.42
CA GLN A 331 -28.18 11.84 -10.19
C GLN A 331 -28.62 11.08 -11.46
N GLU A 332 -29.52 11.67 -12.26
CA GLU A 332 -29.94 11.07 -13.53
C GLU A 332 -28.78 10.99 -14.54
N GLU A 333 -27.96 12.03 -14.64
CA GLU A 333 -26.82 12.05 -15.56
C GLU A 333 -25.74 11.04 -15.15
N MET A 334 -25.49 10.88 -13.84
CA MET A 334 -24.61 9.82 -13.33
C MET A 334 -25.13 8.43 -13.67
N MET A 335 -26.44 8.20 -13.52
CA MET A 335 -27.08 6.92 -13.86
C MET A 335 -26.99 6.64 -15.37
N GLN A 336 -27.24 7.64 -16.22
CA GLN A 336 -27.10 7.53 -17.67
C GLN A 336 -25.65 7.21 -18.07
N PHE A 337 -24.68 7.83 -17.41
CA PHE A 337 -23.27 7.54 -17.65
C PHE A 337 -22.91 6.10 -17.24
N ALA A 338 -23.44 5.60 -16.11
CA ALA A 338 -23.24 4.21 -15.70
C ALA A 338 -23.82 3.21 -16.71
N VAL A 339 -25.00 3.49 -17.28
CA VAL A 339 -25.60 2.68 -18.35
C VAL A 339 -24.72 2.70 -19.60
N TYR A 340 -24.25 3.88 -20.03
CA TYR A 340 -23.33 4.02 -21.16
C TYR A 340 -22.07 3.16 -20.98
N MET A 341 -21.45 3.21 -19.80
CA MET A 341 -20.25 2.43 -19.49
C MET A 341 -20.51 0.92 -19.54
N ARG A 342 -21.67 0.48 -19.05
CA ARG A 342 -22.08 -0.92 -19.12
C ARG A 342 -22.26 -1.40 -20.57
N GLU A 343 -22.97 -0.64 -21.40
CA GLU A 343 -23.21 -0.99 -22.80
C GLU A 343 -21.94 -0.97 -23.64
N LYS A 344 -21.05 -0.01 -23.38
CA LYS A 344 -19.74 0.08 -24.04
C LYS A 344 -18.88 -1.14 -23.72
N ARG A 345 -18.89 -1.59 -22.45
CA ARG A 345 -18.20 -2.81 -22.03
C ARG A 345 -18.71 -4.03 -22.80
N GLU A 346 -20.03 -4.21 -22.87
CA GLU A 346 -20.66 -5.35 -23.58
C GLU A 346 -20.26 -5.41 -25.07
N LYS A 347 -20.15 -4.25 -25.74
CA LYS A 347 -19.67 -4.16 -27.13
C LYS A 347 -18.17 -4.41 -27.30
N SER A 348 -17.34 -4.02 -26.32
CA SER A 348 -15.89 -4.27 -26.37
C SER A 348 -15.51 -5.73 -26.12
N SER A 349 -16.34 -6.49 -25.41
CA SER A 349 -16.18 -7.94 -25.19
C SER A 349 -16.69 -8.83 -26.33
N LEU A 350 -17.14 -8.23 -27.44
CA LEU A 350 -17.59 -8.92 -28.66
C LEU A 350 -16.51 -8.97 -29.75
N HIS A 351 -15.25 -8.66 -29.43
CA HIS A 351 -14.09 -8.78 -30.33
C HIS A 351 -13.00 -9.67 -29.75
#